data_AF-A0A8S0UVM2-F1
#
_entry.id   AF-A0A8S0UVM2-F1
#
_cell.length_a   1.000
_cell.length_b   1.000
_cell.length_c   1.000
_cell.angle_alpha   90.00
_cell.angle_beta   90.00
_cell.angle_gamma   90.00
#
_symmetry.space_group_name_H-M   'P 1'
#
loop_
_entity.id
_entity.type
_entity.pdbx_description
1 polymer ?
#
loop_
_entity_poly.entity_id
_entity_poly.type
_entity_poly.pdbx_seq_one_letter_code
_entity_poly.pdbx_strand_id
1 'polypeptide(L)'
;MAPLPPPPRCASKLITPSDDTEAIVKERLRIYNDKSQPVEEFYHARGKLLEFDLPGGILESWPRLLEALNLDDYEDRRSAAA
;
A
#
# COMPACT_ATOMS: atom_id res chain seq x y z
N MET A 1 7.84 8.29 -7.88
CA MET A 1 7.53 9.65 -7.37
C MET A 1 8.62 10.08 -6.41
N ALA A 2 9.06 11.34 -6.43
CA ALA A 2 9.99 11.84 -5.41
C ALA A 2 9.27 11.95 -4.05
N PRO A 3 9.95 11.71 -2.92
CA PRO A 3 9.34 11.87 -1.60
C PRO A 3 8.82 13.29 -1.40
N LEU A 4 7.63 13.41 -0.79
CA LEU A 4 7.11 14.72 -0.40
C LEU A 4 7.88 15.21 0.83
N PRO A 5 8.55 16.37 0.79
CA PRO A 5 9.25 16.89 1.95
C PRO A 5 8.24 17.28 3.04
N PRO A 6 8.61 17.17 4.33
CA PRO A 6 7.77 17.66 5.41
C PRO A 6 7.62 19.20 5.31
N PRO A 7 6.59 19.79 5.94
CA PRO A 7 6.55 21.23 6.15
C PRO A 7 7.84 21.71 6.85
N PRO A 8 8.43 22.87 6.50
CA PRO A 8 9.74 23.30 7.01
C PRO A 8 9.83 23.33 8.54
N ARG A 9 8.77 23.80 9.22
CA ARG A 9 8.65 23.82 10.69
C ARG A 9 8.64 22.43 11.35
N CYS A 10 8.47 21.37 10.57
CA CYS A 10 8.41 19.98 11.03
C CYS A 10 9.66 19.19 10.67
N ALA A 11 10.56 19.73 9.82
CA ALA A 11 11.74 18.99 9.35
C ALA A 11 12.64 18.50 10.50
N SER A 12 12.82 19.32 11.54
CA SER A 12 13.61 18.95 12.72
C SER A 12 12.97 17.87 13.60
N LYS A 13 11.70 17.54 13.38
CA LYS A 13 10.97 16.50 14.11
C LYS A 13 11.04 15.15 13.41
N LEU A 14 11.54 15.09 12.17
CA LEU A 14 11.71 13.84 11.46
C LEU A 14 12.77 12.99 12.14
N ILE A 15 12.42 11.74 12.38
CA ILE A 15 13.32 10.71 12.89
C ILE A 15 13.26 9.52 11.92
N THR A 16 14.39 8.85 11.75
CA THR A 16 14.43 7.53 11.12
C THR A 16 14.36 6.50 12.24
N PRO A 17 13.33 5.62 12.25
CA PRO A 17 13.27 4.49 13.16
C PRO A 17 14.56 3.67 13.17
N SER A 18 14.92 3.10 14.32
CA SER A 18 16.17 2.32 14.46
C SER A 18 16.20 1.07 13.59
N ASP A 19 15.03 0.59 13.17
CA ASP A 19 14.82 -0.58 12.33
C ASP A 19 14.74 -0.25 10.82
N ASP A 20 14.78 1.03 10.44
CA ASP A 20 14.81 1.48 9.04
C ASP A 20 16.25 1.55 8.48
N THR A 21 17.10 0.60 8.88
CA THR A 21 18.42 0.41 8.25
C THR A 21 18.30 -0.53 7.07
N GLU A 22 19.13 -0.36 6.05
CA GLU A 22 19.09 -1.20 4.84
C GLU A 22 19.17 -2.70 5.15
N ALA A 23 20.05 -3.10 6.08
CA ALA A 23 20.21 -4.48 6.49
C ALA A 23 18.94 -5.05 7.11
N ILE A 24 18.29 -4.29 8.00
CA ILE A 24 17.05 -4.72 8.67
C ILE A 24 15.89 -4.75 7.67
N VAL A 25 15.78 -3.75 6.79
CA VAL A 25 14.74 -3.68 5.75
C VAL A 25 14.85 -4.86 4.78
N LYS A 26 16.07 -5.21 4.33
CA LYS A 26 16.30 -6.37 3.46
C LYS A 26 15.84 -7.67 4.12
N GLU A 27 16.22 -7.88 5.39
CA GLU A 27 15.82 -9.08 6.12
C GLU A 27 14.31 -9.12 6.39
N ARG A 28 13.69 -7.97 6.67
CA ARG A 28 12.23 -7.85 6.82
C ARG A 28 11.50 -8.25 5.55
N LEU A 29 11.95 -7.77 4.38
CA LEU A 29 11.34 -8.11 3.09
C LEU A 29 11.49 -9.61 2.79
N ARG A 30 12.66 -10.19 3.06
CA ARG A 30 12.89 -11.63 2.91
C ARG A 30 11.95 -12.45 3.78
N ILE A 31 11.88 -12.13 5.08
CA ILE A 31 11.00 -12.82 6.03
C ILE A 31 9.53 -12.64 5.64
N TYR A 32 9.12 -11.42 5.26
CA TYR A 32 7.75 -11.16 4.82
C TYR A 32 7.37 -12.06 3.65
N ASN A 33 8.18 -12.09 2.60
CA ASN A 33 7.97 -12.95 1.43
C ASN A 33 7.88 -14.43 1.80
N ASP A 34 8.86 -14.95 2.56
CA ASP A 34 8.91 -16.36 2.96
C ASP A 34 7.69 -16.77 3.82
N LYS A 35 7.13 -15.83 4.59
CA LYS A 35 6.00 -16.10 5.48
C LYS A 35 4.64 -15.82 4.85
N SER A 36 4.54 -14.85 3.92
CA SER A 36 3.30 -14.51 3.23
C SER A 36 3.00 -15.48 2.09
N GLN A 37 4.02 -15.98 1.39
CA GLN A 37 3.86 -16.89 0.25
C GLN A 37 2.91 -18.07 0.50
N PRO A 38 3.03 -18.89 1.56
CA PRO A 38 2.09 -20.00 1.78
C PRO A 38 0.65 -19.54 2.06
N VAL A 39 0.47 -18.32 2.58
CA VAL A 39 -0.86 -17.73 2.81
C VAL A 39 -1.45 -17.22 1.49
N GLU A 40 -0.64 -16.55 0.67
CA GLU A 40 -1.02 -16.12 -0.68
C GLU A 40 -1.43 -17.32 -1.54
N GLU A 41 -0.62 -18.38 -1.59
CA GLU A 41 -0.93 -19.63 -2.30
C GLU A 41 -2.25 -20.26 -1.82
N PHE A 42 -2.52 -20.24 -0.50
CA PHE A 42 -3.76 -20.77 0.06
C PHE A 42 -5.01 -20.03 -0.44
N TYR A 43 -4.97 -18.70 -0.54
CA TYR A 43 -6.10 -17.91 -1.04
C TYR A 43 -6.17 -17.89 -2.57
N HIS A 44 -5.03 -17.89 -3.25
CA HIS A 44 -4.95 -18.01 -4.70
C HIS A 44 -5.61 -19.30 -5.19
N ALA A 45 -5.29 -20.45 -4.58
CA ALA A 45 -5.90 -21.74 -4.91
C ALA A 45 -7.43 -21.79 -4.72
N ARG A 46 -8.01 -20.81 -4.00
CA ARG A 46 -9.46 -20.69 -3.74
C ARG A 46 -10.13 -19.61 -4.60
N GLY A 47 -9.38 -18.96 -5.50
CA GLY A 47 -9.87 -17.82 -6.28
C GLY A 47 -10.24 -16.62 -5.40
N LYS A 48 -9.59 -16.47 -4.24
CA LYS A 48 -9.84 -15.40 -3.26
C LYS A 48 -8.74 -14.35 -3.20
N LEU A 49 -7.71 -14.47 -4.04
CA LEU A 49 -6.64 -13.50 -4.16
C LEU A 49 -6.90 -12.65 -5.41
N LEU A 50 -6.90 -11.32 -5.24
CA LEU A 50 -6.96 -10.36 -6.33
C LEU A 50 -5.59 -9.69 -6.46
N GLU A 51 -4.95 -9.86 -7.60
CA GLU A 51 -3.69 -9.18 -7.95
C GLU A 51 -3.98 -7.95 -8.80
N PHE A 52 -3.29 -6.85 -8.49
CA PHE A 52 -3.43 -5.59 -9.21
C PHE A 52 -2.15 -4.77 -9.08
N ASP A 53 -1.83 -3.98 -10.10
CA ASP A 53 -0.63 -3.15 -10.11
C ASP A 53 -0.85 -1.83 -9.37
N LEU A 54 0.12 -1.48 -8.51
CA LEU A 54 0.21 -0.19 -7.83
C LEU A 54 1.42 0.61 -8.30
N PRO A 55 1.38 1.22 -9.50
CA PRO A 55 2.45 2.10 -9.93
C PRO A 55 2.37 3.46 -9.22
N GLY A 56 3.54 4.02 -8.96
CA GLY A 56 3.69 5.43 -8.62
C GLY A 56 3.45 5.76 -7.15
N GLY A 57 2.84 6.92 -6.91
CA GLY A 57 2.51 7.43 -5.58
C GLY A 57 1.00 7.38 -5.31
N ILE A 58 0.58 7.85 -4.13
CA ILE A 58 -0.80 7.73 -3.66
C ILE A 58 -1.85 8.24 -4.66
N LEU A 59 -1.58 9.34 -5.37
CA LEU A 59 -2.51 9.91 -6.35
C LEU A 59 -2.74 9.00 -7.57
N GLU A 60 -1.76 8.16 -7.92
CA GLU A 60 -1.87 7.21 -9.03
C GLU A 60 -2.38 5.84 -8.56
N SER A 61 -1.89 5.39 -7.41
CA SER A 61 -2.21 4.09 -6.83
C SER A 61 -3.63 4.02 -6.25
N TRP A 62 -4.13 5.10 -5.66
CA TRP A 62 -5.42 5.10 -4.97
C TRP A 62 -6.63 4.87 -5.90
N PRO A 63 -6.76 5.56 -7.05
CA PRO A 63 -7.87 5.29 -7.96
C PRO A 63 -7.88 3.85 -8.50
N ARG A 64 -6.70 3.30 -8.83
CA ARG A 64 -6.57 1.92 -9.32
C ARG A 64 -7.00 0.88 -8.28
N LEU A 65 -6.68 1.12 -7.01
CA LEU A 65 -7.15 0.27 -5.91
C LEU A 65 -8.67 0.32 -5.80
N LEU A 66 -9.28 1.51 -5.88
CA LEU A 66 -10.74 1.64 -5.82
C LEU A 66 -11.42 0.93 -6.99
N GLU A 67 -10.90 1.08 -8.20
CA GLU A 67 -11.37 0.37 -9.39
C GLU A 67 -11.26 -1.15 -9.21
N ALA A 68 -10.11 -1.66 -8.76
CA ALA A 68 -9.89 -3.09 -8.50
C ALA A 68 -10.89 -3.65 -7.46
N LEU A 69 -11.31 -2.82 -6.51
CA LEU A 69 -12.29 -3.16 -5.49
C LEU A 69 -13.75 -2.86 -5.89
N ASN A 70 -13.99 -2.29 -7.08
CA ASN A 70 -15.30 -1.82 -7.56
C ASN A 70 -15.94 -0.81 -6.58
N LEU A 71 -15.13 0.15 -6.13
CA LEU A 71 -15.46 1.22 -5.18
C LEU A 71 -15.28 2.64 -5.76
N ASP A 72 -15.03 2.75 -7.06
CA ASP A 72 -14.87 3.99 -7.81
C ASP A 72 -16.14 4.88 -7.80
N ASP A 73 -17.33 4.29 -7.62
CA ASP A 73 -18.62 5.00 -7.51
C ASP A 73 -19.02 5.40 -6.06
N TYR A 74 -18.14 5.26 -5.05
CA TYR A 74 -18.55 5.36 -3.63
C TYR A 74 -19.12 6.73 -3.22
N GLU A 75 -18.68 7.82 -3.87
CA GLU A 75 -19.22 9.17 -3.64
C GLU A 75 -20.59 9.41 -4.30
N ASP A 76 -20.82 8.82 -5.48
CA ASP A 76 -22.09 8.93 -6.20
C ASP A 76 -23.21 8.16 -5.48
N ARG A 77 -22.90 7.01 -4.89
CA ARG A 77 -23.86 6.22 -4.09
C ARG A 77 -24.25 6.86 -2.76
N ARG A 78 -23.36 7.66 -2.13
CA ARG A 78 -23.70 8.44 -0.93
C ARG A 78 -24.60 9.62 -1.23
N SER A 79 -24.41 10.27 -2.38
CA SER A 79 -25.18 11.44 -2.81
C SER A 79 -26.60 11.09 -3.24
N ALA A 80 -26.83 9.87 -3.76
CA ALA A 80 -28.15 9.38 -4.17
C ALA A 80 -29.05 8.91 -3.00
N ALA A 81 -28.52 8.88 -1.77
CA ALA A 81 -29.24 8.44 -0.56
C ALA A 81 -29.69 9.60 0.35
N ALA A 82 -29.63 10.85 -0.13
CA ALA A 82 -30.05 12.07 0.58
C ALA A 82 -31.39 12.62 0.06
#